data_AF-A0A1I5BEU7-F1
#
_entry.id   AF-A0A1I5BEU7-F1
#
_cell.length_a   1.000
_cell.length_b   1.000
_cell.length_c   1.000
_cell.angle_alpha   90.00
_cell.angle_beta   90.00
_cell.angle_gamma   90.00
#
_symmetry.space_group_name_H-M   'P 1'
#
loop_
_entity.id
_entity.type
_entity.pdbx_description
1 polymer ?
#
loop_
_entity_poly.entity_id
_entity_poly.type
_entity_poly.pdbx_seq_one_letter_code
_entity_poly.pdbx_strand_id
1 'polypeptide(L)'
;MSTRVRFSPDRRPNRRTLLNASPALILLGCSSLAAFLPTAASAEGFVDDAKATLNLRNAYFNRNFTNPNNAQGKAEEWTQSFILDAKSGF
;
A
#
# COMPACT_ATOMS: atom_id res chain seq x y z
N MET A 1 -28.51 68.68 45.63
CA MET A 1 -27.49 68.79 46.70
C MET A 1 -27.17 67.38 47.20
N SER A 2 -26.01 66.75 47.06
CA SER A 2 -24.92 66.78 46.07
C SER A 2 -24.21 65.43 46.26
N THR A 3 -24.29 64.51 45.30
CA THR A 3 -23.63 63.21 45.39
C THR A 3 -22.74 62.98 44.19
N ARG A 4 -21.44 63.09 44.46
CA ARG A 4 -20.30 62.88 43.57
C ARG A 4 -20.39 61.48 42.93
N VAL A 5 -20.53 61.41 41.61
CA VAL A 5 -20.52 60.14 40.87
C VAL A 5 -19.08 59.63 40.83
N ARG A 6 -18.81 58.53 41.56
CA ARG A 6 -17.52 57.84 41.58
C ARG A 6 -17.50 56.83 40.44
N PHE A 7 -16.70 57.08 39.41
CA PHE A 7 -16.44 56.10 38.35
C PHE A 7 -15.63 54.91 38.93
N SER A 8 -16.17 53.70 38.79
CA SER A 8 -15.44 52.45 39.08
C SER A 8 -14.85 51.91 37.77
N PRO A 9 -13.59 51.41 37.75
CA PRO A 9 -13.02 50.82 36.56
C PRO A 9 -13.66 49.46 36.28
N ASP A 10 -14.18 49.31 35.06
CA ASP A 10 -14.82 48.09 34.54
C ASP A 10 -13.75 46.98 34.36
N ARG A 11 -13.65 46.05 35.32
CA ARG A 11 -12.83 44.84 35.17
C ARG A 11 -13.65 43.79 34.43
N ARG A 12 -13.50 43.74 33.11
CA ARG A 12 -13.97 42.58 32.34
C ARG A 12 -12.97 41.42 32.46
N PRO A 13 -13.36 40.24 32.97
CA PRO A 13 -12.51 39.07 32.85
C PRO A 13 -12.51 38.64 31.38
N ASN A 14 -11.33 38.69 30.75
CA ASN A 14 -11.07 38.06 29.47
C ASN A 14 -11.33 36.55 29.61
N ARG A 15 -12.54 36.10 29.28
CA ARG A 15 -12.88 34.69 29.20
C ARG A 15 -12.25 34.13 27.93
N ARG A 16 -10.94 33.93 27.97
CA ARG A 16 -10.25 33.01 27.06
C ARG A 16 -10.74 31.62 27.44
N THR A 17 -11.86 31.20 26.86
CA THR A 17 -12.23 29.78 26.79
C THR A 17 -11.22 29.11 25.86
N LEU A 18 -10.00 28.94 26.34
CA LEU A 18 -9.14 27.89 25.83
C LEU A 18 -9.85 26.61 26.25
N LEU A 19 -10.43 25.95 25.26
CA LEU A 19 -10.84 24.56 25.38
C LEU A 19 -9.60 23.81 25.85
N ASN A 20 -9.49 23.61 27.17
CA ASN A 20 -8.57 22.65 27.76
C ASN A 20 -9.12 21.29 27.36
N ALA A 21 -8.89 20.89 26.12
CA ALA A 21 -8.98 19.51 25.72
C ALA A 21 -7.95 18.78 26.56
N SER A 22 -8.43 18.07 27.59
CA SER A 22 -7.57 17.30 28.48
C SER A 22 -6.67 16.41 27.62
N PRO A 23 -5.35 16.37 27.83
CA PRO A 23 -4.46 15.52 27.03
C PRO A 23 -4.88 14.05 27.07
N ALA A 24 -5.59 13.64 28.13
CA ALA A 24 -6.25 12.35 28.25
C ALA A 24 -7.31 12.07 27.16
N LEU A 25 -8.14 13.05 26.79
CA LEU A 25 -9.17 12.90 25.75
C LEU A 25 -8.57 12.78 24.34
N ILE A 26 -7.45 13.47 24.09
CA ILE A 26 -6.71 13.37 22.83
C ILE A 26 -5.99 12.01 22.73
N LEU A 27 -5.35 11.55 23.81
CA LEU A 27 -4.72 10.23 23.86
C LEU A 27 -5.74 9.10 23.66
N LEU A 28 -6.91 9.19 24.31
CA LEU A 28 -7.99 8.22 24.16
C LEU A 28 -8.55 8.21 22.73
N GLY A 29 -8.74 9.38 22.12
CA GLY A 29 -9.18 9.51 20.72
C GLY A 29 -8.17 9.00 19.69
N CYS A 30 -6.87 9.14 19.95
CA CYS A 30 -5.83 8.57 19.07
C CYS A 30 -5.68 7.05 19.24
N SER A 31 -5.92 6.53 20.45
CA SER A 31 -5.84 5.08 20.71
C SER A 31 -6.97 4.29 20.03
N SER A 32 -8.15 4.89 19.85
CA SER A 32 -9.27 4.22 19.17
C SER A 32 -9.00 3.99 17.68
N LEU A 33 -8.29 4.89 17.00
CA LEU A 33 -7.92 4.71 15.58
C LEU A 33 -6.89 3.59 15.40
N ALA A 34 -5.96 3.44 16.35
CA ALA A 34 -4.97 2.37 16.34
C ALA A 34 -5.58 0.98 16.61
N ALA A 35 -6.71 0.91 17.33
CA ALA A 35 -7.43 -0.33 17.62
C ALA A 35 -8.17 -0.92 16.40
N PHE A 36 -8.40 -0.12 15.34
CA PHE A 36 -8.99 -0.57 14.08
C PHE A 36 -7.96 -0.79 12.96
N LEU A 37 -6.67 -0.51 13.20
CA LEU A 37 -5.63 -0.89 12.26
C LEU A 37 -5.51 -2.42 12.26
N PRO A 38 -5.53 -3.09 11.10
CA PRO A 38 -5.24 -4.52 11.03
C PRO A 38 -3.86 -4.78 11.63
N THR A 39 -3.80 -5.30 12.85
CA THR A 39 -2.57 -5.63 13.55
C THR A 39 -2.04 -6.93 12.96
N ALA A 40 -1.26 -6.81 11.88
CA ALA A 40 -0.72 -7.93 11.10
C ALA A 40 -1.83 -8.90 10.62
N ALA A 41 -2.37 -8.63 9.43
CA ALA A 41 -2.91 -9.70 8.60
C ALA A 41 -1.75 -10.65 8.28
N SER A 42 -1.53 -11.62 9.16
CA SER A 42 -0.63 -12.72 8.90
C SER A 42 -1.29 -13.50 7.78
N ALA A 43 -0.83 -13.27 6.54
CA ALA A 43 -1.25 -14.09 5.41
C ALA A 43 -0.60 -15.47 5.60
N GLU A 44 -1.16 -16.23 6.55
CA GLU A 44 -0.84 -17.62 6.79
C GLU A 44 -0.97 -18.34 5.45
N GLY A 45 0.12 -18.97 5.00
CA GLY A 45 0.16 -19.59 3.68
C GLY A 45 0.71 -18.73 2.53
N PHE A 46 0.86 -17.39 2.63
CA PHE A 46 1.40 -16.60 1.50
C PHE A 46 2.82 -17.05 1.11
N VAL A 47 3.69 -17.23 2.12
CA VAL A 47 5.04 -17.78 1.94
C VAL A 47 5.03 -19.29 2.10
N ASP A 48 4.29 -19.81 3.07
CA ASP A 48 4.34 -21.23 3.44
C ASP A 48 3.81 -22.14 2.32
N ASP A 49 2.82 -21.69 1.54
CA ASP A 49 2.30 -22.41 0.37
C ASP A 49 2.88 -21.89 -0.96
N ALA A 50 3.90 -21.03 -0.92
CA ALA A 50 4.54 -20.52 -2.13
C ALA A 50 5.24 -21.63 -2.92
N LYS A 51 5.14 -21.57 -4.24
CA LYS A 51 5.77 -22.51 -5.16
C LYS A 51 6.48 -21.76 -6.28
N ALA A 52 7.74 -22.10 -6.51
CA ALA A 52 8.50 -21.60 -7.65
C ALA A 52 9.01 -22.78 -8.48
N THR A 53 8.83 -22.71 -9.79
CA THR A 53 9.34 -23.68 -10.77
C THR A 53 10.15 -22.93 -11.81
N LEU A 54 11.40 -23.35 -12.01
CA LEU A 54 12.24 -22.86 -13.10
C LEU A 54 12.34 -23.92 -14.19
N ASN A 55 11.78 -23.63 -15.36
CA ASN A 55 11.86 -24.49 -16.53
C ASN A 55 12.99 -24.04 -17.45
N LEU A 56 13.99 -24.91 -17.61
CA LEU A 56 15.10 -24.75 -18.52
C LEU A 56 14.76 -25.46 -19.83
N ARG A 57 14.42 -24.69 -20.86
CA ARG A 57 14.03 -25.25 -22.16
C ARG A 57 15.08 -24.96 -23.21
N ASN A 58 15.71 -26.01 -23.71
CA ASN A 58 16.51 -25.95 -24.93
C ASN A 58 15.65 -26.44 -26.10
N ALA A 59 15.43 -25.61 -27.12
CA ALA A 59 14.57 -25.93 -28.24
C ALA A 59 15.21 -25.55 -29.57
N TYR A 60 15.38 -26.56 -30.43
CA TYR A 60 15.75 -26.41 -31.83
C TYR A 60 14.50 -26.50 -32.70
N PHE A 61 14.30 -25.52 -33.56
CA PHE A 61 13.19 -25.45 -34.50
C PHE A 61 13.73 -25.37 -35.92
N ASN A 62 13.27 -26.26 -36.79
CA ASN A 62 13.62 -26.26 -38.20
C ASN A 62 12.37 -26.52 -39.03
N ARG A 63 12.02 -25.56 -39.86
CA ARG A 63 10.88 -25.59 -40.76
C ARG A 63 11.35 -25.36 -42.18
N ASN A 64 11.06 -26.34 -43.04
CA ASN A 64 11.24 -26.22 -44.48
C ASN A 64 9.92 -25.76 -45.12
N PHE A 65 9.95 -24.68 -45.90
CA PHE A 65 8.78 -24.22 -46.64
C PHE A 65 8.79 -24.82 -48.04
N THR A 66 7.77 -25.62 -48.35
CA THR A 66 7.70 -26.38 -49.61
C THR A 66 6.95 -25.66 -50.72
N ASN A 67 6.22 -24.58 -50.41
CA ASN A 67 5.52 -23.79 -51.41
C ASN A 67 6.51 -22.82 -52.10
N PRO A 68 6.71 -22.92 -53.42
CA PRO A 68 7.67 -22.10 -54.16
C PRO A 68 7.28 -20.62 -54.25
N ASN A 69 6.01 -20.27 -53.97
CA ASN A 69 5.55 -18.88 -53.94
C ASN A 69 5.80 -18.19 -52.59
N ASN A 70 6.31 -18.91 -51.57
CA ASN A 70 6.76 -18.26 -50.34
C ASN A 70 8.11 -17.59 -50.55
N ALA A 71 8.22 -16.33 -50.12
CA ALA A 71 9.48 -15.59 -50.20
C ALA A 71 10.59 -16.19 -49.32
N GLN A 72 10.23 -16.93 -48.26
CA GLN A 72 11.16 -17.58 -47.34
C GLN A 72 11.12 -19.11 -47.53
N GLY A 73 12.26 -19.72 -47.86
CA GLY A 73 12.38 -21.17 -48.11
C GLY A 73 12.69 -22.02 -46.88
N LYS A 74 13.28 -21.44 -45.83
CA LYS A 74 13.58 -22.14 -44.56
C LYS A 74 13.46 -21.19 -43.37
N ALA A 75 13.06 -21.71 -42.22
CA ALA A 75 13.21 -21.07 -40.92
C ALA A 75 13.90 -22.05 -39.97
N GLU A 76 15.06 -21.67 -39.43
CA GLU A 76 15.83 -22.49 -38.51
C GLU A 76 16.32 -21.64 -37.35
N GLU A 77 16.01 -22.07 -36.14
CA GLU A 77 16.29 -21.32 -34.93
C GLU A 77 16.67 -22.27 -33.79
N TRP A 78 17.64 -21.87 -32.99
CA TRP A 78 17.98 -22.56 -31.76
C TRP A 78 17.84 -21.59 -30.59
N THR A 79 17.06 -21.99 -29.59
CA THR A 79 16.75 -21.14 -28.43
C THR A 79 17.04 -21.87 -27.13
N GLN A 80 17.57 -21.11 -26.18
CA GLN A 80 17.67 -21.51 -24.78
C GLN A 80 16.77 -20.57 -23.98
N SER A 81 15.75 -21.11 -23.31
CA SER A 81 14.80 -20.35 -22.50
C SER A 81 14.95 -20.70 -21.02
N PHE A 82 14.72 -19.69 -20.18
CA PHE A 82 14.65 -19.79 -18.73
C PHE A 82 13.28 -19.24 -18.32
N ILE A 83 12.35 -20.12 -17.93
CA ILE A 83 10.97 -19.72 -17.64
C ILE A 83 10.74 -19.92 -16.15
N LEU A 84 10.61 -18.82 -15.42
CA LEU A 84 10.32 -18.82 -13.99
C LEU A 84 8.81 -18.65 -13.77
N ASP A 85 8.19 -19.66 -13.17
CA ASP A 85 6.82 -19.65 -12.70
C ASP A 85 6.84 -19.62 -11.17
N ALA A 86 6.63 -18.44 -10.58
CA ALA A 86 6.60 -18.24 -9.15
C ALA A 86 5.19 -17.83 -8.72
N LYS A 87 4.62 -18.57 -7.78
CA LYS A 87 3.27 -18.40 -7.24
C LYS A 87 3.37 -18.30 -5.72
N SER A 88 2.80 -17.26 -5.14
CA SER A 88 2.57 -17.24 -3.69
C SER A 88 1.46 -18.22 -3.34
N GLY A 89 1.37 -18.60 -2.07
CA GLY A 89 0.09 -19.11 -1.55
C GLY A 89 -0.93 -17.98 -1.41
N PHE A 90 -2.13 -18.34 -0.96
CA PHE A 90 -3.33 -17.50 -0.74
C PHE A 90 -3.39 -16.11 -1.40
#